data_AF-A0AAP2MRW2-F1
#
_entry.id   AF-A0AAP2MRW2-F1
#
_cell.length_a   1.000
_cell.length_b   1.000
_cell.length_c   1.000
_cell.angle_alpha   90.00
_cell.angle_beta   90.00
_cell.angle_gamma   90.00
#
_symmetry.space_group_name_H-M   'P 1'
#
loop_
_entity.id
_entity.type
_entity.pdbx_description
1 polymer ?
#
loop_
_entity_poly.entity_id
_entity_poly.type
_entity_poly.pdbx_seq_one_letter_code
_entity_poly.pdbx_strand_id
1 'polypeptide(L)'
;MTLLKLVLPYVLALLLGVAAGVYGEHLISAREIADMKAAAAQAQAKAVDAARAEEQRRTAAQSEIAKDANQQRTAALADAFAARAAAGSLQQRVDQLVAAARHPAATPGGPSTGDALDLLADVLGRVDERAGELAEYADRARIAGQQCERDYDALTSAQSRAAISSAVSR
;
A
#
# COMPACT_ATOMS: atom_id res chain seq x y z
N MET A 1 90.61 2.41 -24.82
CA MET A 1 90.20 2.00 -23.44
C MET A 1 89.71 3.15 -22.56
N THR A 2 90.17 4.39 -22.74
CA THR A 2 89.72 5.57 -21.95
C THR A 2 88.33 6.08 -22.33
N LEU A 3 87.99 6.14 -23.62
CA LEU A 3 86.67 6.58 -24.08
C LEU A 3 85.54 5.68 -23.53
N LEU A 4 85.70 4.36 -23.61
CA LEU A 4 84.70 3.39 -23.13
C LEU A 4 84.38 3.56 -21.63
N LYS A 5 85.38 3.90 -20.81
CA LYS A 5 85.19 4.15 -19.37
C LYS A 5 84.46 5.45 -19.07
N LEU A 6 84.53 6.43 -19.98
CA LEU A 6 83.82 7.72 -19.87
C LEU A 6 82.34 7.60 -20.26
N VAL A 7 82.00 6.77 -21.24
CA VAL A 7 80.60 6.65 -21.72
C VAL A 7 79.78 5.63 -20.90
N LEU A 8 80.41 4.60 -20.31
CA LEU A 8 79.75 3.58 -19.49
C LEU A 8 78.86 4.13 -18.35
N PRO A 9 79.28 5.10 -17.51
CA PRO A 9 78.44 5.62 -16.43
C PRO A 9 77.21 6.36 -16.96
N TYR A 10 77.34 7.06 -18.09
CA TYR A 10 76.20 7.75 -18.73
C TYR A 10 75.16 6.76 -19.27
N VAL A 11 75.61 5.65 -19.88
CA VAL A 11 74.71 4.59 -20.35
C VAL A 11 74.01 3.91 -19.18
N LEU A 12 74.72 3.61 -18.09
CA LEU A 12 74.12 3.04 -16.87
C LEU A 12 73.10 4.00 -16.23
N ALA A 13 73.41 5.29 -16.13
CA ALA A 13 72.48 6.29 -15.61
C ALA A 13 71.21 6.40 -16.48
N LEU A 14 71.37 6.33 -17.81
CA LEU A 14 70.25 6.35 -18.75
C LEU A 14 69.36 5.10 -18.59
N LEU A 15 69.96 3.91 -18.47
CA LEU A 15 69.22 2.66 -18.26
C LEU A 15 68.48 2.65 -16.92
N LEU A 16 69.11 3.14 -15.84
CA LEU A 16 68.46 3.25 -14.53
C LEU A 16 67.31 4.26 -14.53
N GLY A 17 67.46 5.39 -15.22
CA GLY A 17 66.39 6.38 -15.38
C GLY A 17 65.18 5.83 -16.13
N VAL A 18 65.41 5.09 -17.23
CA VAL A 18 64.34 4.42 -18.00
C VAL A 18 63.66 3.35 -17.15
N ALA A 19 64.42 2.51 -16.44
CA ALA A 19 63.85 1.48 -15.57
C ALA A 19 62.99 2.08 -14.44
N ALA A 20 63.47 3.14 -13.78
CA ALA A 20 62.72 3.82 -12.73
C ALA A 20 61.43 4.48 -13.26
N GLY A 21 61.48 5.07 -14.47
CA GLY A 21 60.30 5.65 -15.12
C GLY A 21 59.20 4.62 -15.39
N VAL A 22 59.54 3.48 -15.99
CA VAL A 22 58.59 2.40 -16.30
C VAL A 22 57.94 1.84 -15.03
N TYR A 23 58.72 1.61 -13.97
CA TYR A 23 58.16 1.16 -12.68
C TYR A 23 57.25 2.21 -12.03
N GLY A 24 57.55 3.50 -12.18
CA GLY A 24 56.70 4.59 -11.69
C GLY A 24 55.35 4.63 -12.40
N GLU A 25 55.33 4.53 -13.72
CA GLU A 25 54.09 4.51 -14.53
C GLU A 25 53.19 3.32 -14.18
N HIS A 26 53.77 2.14 -13.93
CA HIS A 26 53.01 0.96 -13.50
C HIS A 26 52.33 1.13 -12.13
N LEU A 27 52.99 1.82 -11.18
CA LEU A 27 52.41 2.07 -9.86
C LEU A 27 51.32 3.14 -9.90
N ILE A 28 51.51 4.19 -10.69
CA ILE A 28 50.52 5.26 -10.87
C ILE A 28 49.26 4.70 -11.55
N SER A 29 49.41 3.95 -12.65
CA SER A 29 48.29 3.33 -13.36
C SER A 29 47.55 2.30 -12.49
N ALA A 30 48.24 1.51 -11.67
CA ALA A 30 47.60 0.60 -10.73
C ALA A 30 46.75 1.34 -9.68
N ARG A 31 47.23 2.48 -9.19
CA ARG A 31 46.50 3.31 -8.23
C ARG A 31 45.29 3.99 -8.85
N GLU A 32 45.43 4.54 -10.05
CA GLU A 32 44.31 5.14 -10.79
C GLU A 32 43.22 4.11 -11.06
N ILE A 33 43.57 2.87 -11.46
CA ILE A 33 42.59 1.79 -11.64
C ILE A 33 41.89 1.44 -10.32
N ALA A 34 42.64 1.42 -9.20
CA ALA A 34 42.07 1.16 -7.88
C ALA A 34 41.10 2.28 -7.45
N ASP A 35 41.47 3.54 -7.65
CA ASP A 35 40.65 4.71 -7.34
C ASP A 35 39.39 4.75 -8.21
N MET A 36 39.51 4.47 -9.51
CA MET A 36 38.37 4.39 -10.43
C MET A 36 37.42 3.25 -10.05
N LYS A 37 37.93 2.08 -9.67
CA LYS A 37 37.10 0.97 -9.18
C LYS A 37 36.43 1.31 -7.86
N ALA A 38 37.12 1.97 -6.94
CA ALA A 38 36.55 2.42 -5.67
C ALA A 38 35.45 3.46 -5.89
N ALA A 39 35.67 4.44 -6.76
CA ALA A 39 34.67 5.44 -7.14
C ALA A 39 33.45 4.79 -7.81
N ALA A 40 33.66 3.84 -8.73
CA ALA A 40 32.59 3.09 -9.37
C ALA A 40 31.79 2.24 -8.37
N ALA A 41 32.47 1.54 -7.44
CA ALA A 41 31.82 0.77 -6.39
C ALA A 41 31.01 1.66 -5.45
N GLN A 42 31.53 2.83 -5.08
CA GLN A 42 30.82 3.79 -4.24
C GLN A 42 29.60 4.39 -4.96
N ALA A 43 29.72 4.69 -6.26
CA ALA A 43 28.60 5.15 -7.08
C ALA A 43 27.50 4.08 -7.19
N GLN A 44 27.88 2.82 -7.41
CA GLN A 44 26.92 1.70 -7.43
C GLN A 44 26.24 1.50 -6.07
N ALA A 45 26.99 1.54 -4.97
CA ALA A 45 26.43 1.44 -3.62
C ALA A 45 25.40 2.54 -3.37
N LYS A 46 25.74 3.80 -3.67
CA LYS A 46 24.81 4.93 -3.55
C LYS A 46 23.57 4.77 -4.43
N ALA A 47 23.71 4.26 -5.65
CA ALA A 47 22.58 4.02 -6.54
C ALA A 47 21.65 2.92 -6.01
N VAL A 48 22.21 1.83 -5.47
CA VAL A 48 21.44 0.75 -4.85
C VAL A 48 20.74 1.23 -3.57
N ASP A 49 21.42 2.02 -2.73
CA ASP A 49 20.83 2.55 -1.50
C ASP A 49 19.68 3.53 -1.81
N ALA A 50 19.85 4.39 -2.82
CA ALA A 50 18.78 5.26 -3.30
C ALA A 50 17.58 4.45 -3.84
N ALA A 51 17.83 3.38 -4.60
CA ALA A 51 16.77 2.50 -5.11
C ALA A 51 16.02 1.79 -3.96
N ARG A 52 16.76 1.23 -2.98
CA ARG A 52 16.16 0.61 -1.79
C ARG A 52 15.35 1.60 -0.95
N ALA A 53 15.82 2.83 -0.79
CA ALA A 53 15.09 3.86 -0.06
C ALA A 53 13.74 4.18 -0.74
N GLU A 54 13.72 4.27 -2.06
CA GLU A 54 12.48 4.46 -2.83
C GLU A 54 11.55 3.24 -2.73
N GLU A 55 12.08 2.03 -2.84
CA GLU A 55 11.31 0.78 -2.65
C GLU A 55 10.72 0.68 -1.24
N GLN A 56 11.50 1.03 -0.20
CA GLN A 56 11.03 1.07 1.18
C GLN A 56 9.93 2.13 1.36
N ARG A 57 10.07 3.32 0.75
CA ARG A 57 9.01 4.34 0.79
C ARG A 57 7.72 3.83 0.16
N ARG A 58 7.80 3.18 -1.01
CA ARG A 58 6.64 2.61 -1.70
C ARG A 58 6.00 1.48 -0.91
N THR A 59 6.81 0.58 -0.37
CA THR A 59 6.34 -0.56 0.43
C THR A 59 5.68 -0.08 1.72
N ALA A 60 6.26 0.91 2.40
CA ALA A 60 5.68 1.52 3.59
C ALA A 60 4.30 2.13 3.28
N ALA A 61 4.20 2.96 2.24
CA ALA A 61 2.92 3.53 1.81
C ALA A 61 1.88 2.46 1.46
N GLN A 62 2.27 1.41 0.72
CA GLN A 62 1.38 0.30 0.39
C GLN A 62 0.92 -0.48 1.63
N SER A 63 1.83 -0.74 2.58
CA SER A 63 1.50 -1.44 3.83
C SER A 63 0.56 -0.64 4.72
N GLU A 64 0.70 0.69 4.74
CA GLU A 64 -0.21 1.58 5.48
C GLU A 64 -1.60 1.57 4.85
N ILE A 65 -1.70 1.72 3.53
CA ILE A 65 -2.97 1.61 2.80
C ILE A 65 -3.62 0.24 3.01
N ALA A 66 -2.84 -0.84 2.94
CA ALA A 66 -3.35 -2.19 3.17
C ALA A 66 -3.84 -2.39 4.62
N LYS A 67 -3.14 -1.80 5.60
CA LYS A 67 -3.54 -1.85 7.01
C LYS A 67 -4.83 -1.08 7.26
N ASP A 68 -4.93 0.14 6.75
CA ASP A 68 -6.14 0.97 6.85
C ASP A 68 -7.33 0.28 6.17
N ALA A 69 -7.16 -0.23 4.95
CA ALA A 69 -8.20 -1.00 4.26
C ALA A 69 -8.64 -2.24 5.04
N ASN A 70 -7.71 -2.96 5.68
CA ASN A 70 -8.03 -4.13 6.50
C ASN A 70 -8.75 -3.74 7.81
N GLN A 71 -8.36 -2.63 8.43
CA GLN A 71 -9.06 -2.09 9.60
C GLN A 71 -10.49 -1.70 9.25
N GLN A 72 -10.70 -0.96 8.15
CA GLN A 72 -12.04 -0.59 7.68
C GLN A 72 -12.89 -1.81 7.35
N ARG A 73 -12.32 -2.82 6.66
CA ARG A 73 -13.01 -4.09 6.37
C ARG A 73 -13.39 -4.83 7.66
N THR A 74 -12.50 -4.88 8.63
CA THR A 74 -12.75 -5.57 9.91
C THR A 74 -13.86 -4.86 10.70
N ALA A 75 -13.84 -3.53 10.74
CA ALA A 75 -14.91 -2.72 11.36
C ALA A 75 -16.26 -2.97 10.66
N ALA A 76 -16.30 -2.89 9.34
CA ALA A 76 -17.52 -3.13 8.56
C ALA A 76 -18.09 -4.56 8.77
N LEU A 77 -17.21 -5.56 8.88
CA LEU A 77 -17.65 -6.93 9.20
C LEU A 77 -18.21 -7.03 10.62
N ALA A 78 -17.55 -6.40 11.61
CA ALA A 78 -18.03 -6.39 12.99
C ALA A 78 -19.41 -5.70 13.10
N ASP A 79 -19.59 -4.56 12.43
CA ASP A 79 -20.86 -3.84 12.38
C ASP A 79 -21.96 -4.68 11.72
N ALA A 80 -21.65 -5.35 10.60
CA ALA A 80 -22.59 -6.25 9.94
C ALA A 80 -22.97 -7.45 10.82
N PHE A 81 -22.04 -8.02 11.58
CA PHE A 81 -22.33 -9.07 12.56
C PHE A 81 -23.21 -8.56 13.70
N ALA A 82 -22.91 -7.38 14.25
CA ALA A 82 -23.72 -6.76 15.31
C ALA A 82 -25.16 -6.48 14.83
N ALA A 83 -25.32 -5.96 13.62
CA ALA A 83 -26.63 -5.72 13.01
C ALA A 83 -27.43 -7.02 12.83
N ARG A 84 -26.81 -8.09 12.31
CA ARG A 84 -27.45 -9.40 12.17
C ARG A 84 -27.84 -10.01 13.51
N ALA A 85 -26.98 -9.89 14.53
CA ALA A 85 -27.27 -10.37 15.87
C ALA A 85 -28.46 -9.62 16.49
N ALA A 86 -28.51 -8.30 16.32
CA ALA A 86 -29.63 -7.48 16.79
C ALA A 86 -30.95 -7.87 16.09
N ALA A 87 -30.94 -8.00 14.76
CA ALA A 87 -32.10 -8.44 13.98
C ALA A 87 -32.59 -9.83 14.41
N GLY A 88 -31.69 -10.81 14.53
CA GLY A 88 -32.04 -12.15 14.99
C GLY A 88 -32.63 -12.16 16.42
N SER A 89 -32.08 -11.34 17.32
CA SER A 89 -32.61 -11.21 18.69
C SER A 89 -34.00 -10.58 18.75
N LEU A 90 -34.28 -9.62 17.85
CA LEU A 90 -35.59 -8.98 17.73
C LEU A 90 -36.61 -9.97 17.21
N GLN A 91 -36.26 -10.72 16.15
CA GLN A 91 -37.12 -11.73 15.56
C GLN A 91 -37.47 -12.84 16.57
N GLN A 92 -36.48 -13.31 17.34
CA GLN A 92 -36.71 -14.30 18.39
C GLN A 92 -37.65 -13.79 19.50
N ARG A 93 -37.64 -12.49 19.83
CA ARG A 93 -38.59 -11.87 20.78
C ARG A 93 -39.99 -11.79 20.18
N VAL A 94 -40.11 -11.44 18.91
CA VAL A 94 -41.39 -11.42 18.19
C VAL A 94 -41.99 -12.83 18.14
N ASP A 95 -41.21 -13.84 17.79
CA ASP A 95 -41.67 -15.23 17.74
C ASP A 95 -42.16 -15.72 19.12
N GLN A 96 -41.48 -15.34 20.20
CA GLN A 96 -41.93 -15.65 21.56
C GLN A 96 -43.26 -14.99 21.90
N LEU A 97 -43.45 -13.71 21.50
CA LEU A 97 -44.72 -13.00 21.70
C LEU A 97 -45.84 -13.63 20.89
N VAL A 98 -45.60 -13.98 19.63
CA VAL A 98 -46.53 -14.71 18.77
C VAL A 98 -46.92 -16.04 19.40
N ALA A 99 -45.95 -16.85 19.85
CA ALA A 99 -46.21 -18.15 20.46
C ALA A 99 -47.01 -18.05 21.77
N ALA A 100 -46.71 -17.05 22.60
CA ALA A 100 -47.44 -16.78 23.83
C ALA A 100 -48.91 -16.35 23.55
N ALA A 101 -49.12 -15.51 22.53
CA ALA A 101 -50.47 -15.08 22.15
C ALA A 101 -51.32 -16.20 21.53
N ARG A 102 -50.69 -17.22 20.95
CA ARG A 102 -51.39 -18.44 20.47
C ARG A 102 -51.81 -19.39 21.60
N HIS A 103 -51.25 -19.24 22.81
CA HIS A 103 -51.64 -20.02 24.00
C HIS A 103 -52.19 -19.11 25.12
N PRO A 104 -53.28 -18.35 24.89
CA PRO A 104 -53.82 -17.49 25.92
C PRO A 104 -54.37 -18.33 27.07
N ALA A 105 -53.97 -17.99 28.32
CA ALA A 105 -54.74 -18.38 29.50
C ALA A 105 -56.14 -17.76 29.34
N ALA A 106 -57.12 -18.60 29.04
CA ALA A 106 -58.40 -18.25 28.43
C ALA A 106 -59.08 -16.98 29.01
N THR A 107 -59.33 -16.00 28.15
CA THR A 107 -60.43 -15.03 28.31
C THR A 107 -61.31 -15.13 27.06
N PRO A 108 -62.57 -15.60 27.17
CA PRO A 108 -63.44 -15.73 26.01
C PRO A 108 -63.96 -14.37 25.55
N GLY A 109 -63.77 -14.01 24.27
CA GLY A 109 -64.50 -12.93 23.59
C GLY A 109 -63.70 -11.74 23.03
N GLY A 110 -62.37 -11.70 23.17
CA GLY A 110 -61.53 -10.64 22.57
C GLY A 110 -61.09 -10.94 21.13
N PRO A 111 -60.82 -9.91 20.29
CA PRO A 111 -60.24 -10.12 18.96
C PRO A 111 -58.90 -10.84 19.04
N SER A 112 -58.60 -11.65 18.02
CA SER A 112 -57.42 -12.51 17.92
C SER A 112 -56.12 -11.71 17.97
N THR A 113 -55.46 -11.68 19.14
CA THR A 113 -54.11 -11.10 19.31
C THR A 113 -53.06 -11.84 18.47
N GLY A 114 -53.28 -13.12 18.17
CA GLY A 114 -52.39 -13.95 17.35
C GLY A 114 -52.26 -13.43 15.91
N ASP A 115 -53.37 -13.07 15.27
CA ASP A 115 -53.36 -12.58 13.88
C ASP A 115 -52.62 -11.24 13.75
N ALA A 116 -52.73 -10.36 14.76
CA ALA A 116 -52.02 -9.08 14.79
C ALA A 116 -50.50 -9.26 14.95
N LEU A 117 -50.06 -10.26 15.72
CA LEU A 117 -48.64 -10.56 15.92
C LEU A 117 -48.03 -11.30 14.72
N ASP A 118 -48.81 -12.17 14.06
CA ASP A 118 -48.39 -12.80 12.81
C ASP A 118 -48.17 -11.75 11.70
N LEU A 119 -49.08 -10.77 11.60
CA LEU A 119 -48.90 -9.63 10.70
C LEU A 119 -47.66 -8.79 11.06
N LEU A 120 -47.40 -8.56 12.35
CA LEU A 120 -46.20 -7.85 12.81
C LEU A 120 -44.93 -8.58 12.37
N ALA A 121 -44.86 -9.90 12.56
CA ALA A 121 -43.71 -10.71 12.16
C ALA A 121 -43.47 -10.68 10.64
N ASP A 122 -44.54 -10.80 9.86
CA ASP A 122 -44.50 -10.73 8.39
C ASP A 122 -44.08 -9.33 7.88
N VAL A 123 -44.61 -8.25 8.48
CA VAL A 123 -44.20 -6.88 8.15
C VAL A 123 -42.74 -6.63 8.52
N LEU A 124 -42.30 -7.09 9.70
CA LEU A 124 -40.91 -6.93 10.14
C LEU A 124 -39.96 -7.66 9.19
N GLY A 125 -40.28 -8.90 8.81
CA GLY A 125 -39.50 -9.67 7.84
C GLY A 125 -39.37 -8.97 6.48
N ARG A 126 -40.47 -8.44 5.95
CA ARG A 126 -40.43 -7.65 4.69
C ARG A 126 -39.64 -6.36 4.81
N VAL A 127 -39.74 -5.67 5.94
CA VAL A 127 -39.00 -4.42 6.17
C VAL A 127 -37.50 -4.71 6.26
N ASP A 128 -37.09 -5.76 6.97
CA ASP A 128 -35.70 -6.17 7.08
C ASP A 128 -35.13 -6.61 5.71
N GLU A 129 -35.90 -7.34 4.90
CA GLU A 129 -35.49 -7.70 3.53
C GLU A 129 -35.26 -6.46 2.67
N ARG A 130 -36.20 -5.50 2.68
CA ARG A 130 -36.06 -4.23 1.94
C ARG A 130 -34.92 -3.36 2.47
N ALA A 131 -34.68 -3.35 3.78
CA ALA A 131 -33.54 -2.67 4.37
C ALA A 131 -32.23 -3.29 3.89
N GLY A 132 -32.17 -4.61 3.74
CA GLY A 132 -31.04 -5.32 3.16
C GLY A 132 -30.76 -4.93 1.70
N GLU A 133 -31.78 -4.91 0.85
CA GLU A 133 -31.66 -4.48 -0.55
C GLU A 133 -31.16 -3.03 -0.67
N LEU A 134 -31.69 -2.13 0.18
CA LEU A 134 -31.27 -0.73 0.23
C LEU A 134 -29.83 -0.57 0.70
N ALA A 135 -29.40 -1.35 1.70
CA ALA A 135 -28.02 -1.34 2.18
C ALA A 135 -27.05 -1.79 1.08
N GLU A 136 -27.38 -2.87 0.35
CA GLU A 136 -26.54 -3.35 -0.76
C GLU A 136 -26.45 -2.32 -1.91
N TYR A 137 -27.57 -1.66 -2.23
CA TYR A 137 -27.57 -0.56 -3.21
C TYR A 137 -26.68 0.60 -2.73
N ALA A 138 -26.81 1.02 -1.48
CA ALA A 138 -26.04 2.11 -0.90
C ALA A 138 -24.54 1.80 -0.88
N ASP A 139 -24.15 0.57 -0.53
CA ASP A 139 -22.74 0.15 -0.55
C ASP A 139 -22.18 0.15 -1.98
N ARG A 140 -22.91 -0.36 -2.98
CA ARG A 140 -22.49 -0.30 -4.38
C ARG A 140 -22.33 1.15 -4.88
N ALA A 141 -23.30 2.01 -4.56
CA ALA A 141 -23.23 3.42 -4.92
C ALA A 141 -22.03 4.12 -4.26
N ARG A 142 -21.76 3.84 -2.99
CA ARG A 142 -20.60 4.37 -2.26
C ARG A 142 -19.28 3.92 -2.88
N ILE A 143 -19.13 2.64 -3.21
CA ILE A 143 -17.93 2.11 -3.86
C ILE A 143 -17.68 2.79 -5.20
N ALA A 144 -18.72 2.93 -6.02
CA ALA A 144 -18.63 3.62 -7.31
C ALA A 144 -18.23 5.10 -7.13
N GLY A 145 -18.85 5.81 -6.18
CA GLY A 145 -18.54 7.20 -5.88
C GLY A 145 -17.08 7.40 -5.44
N GLN A 146 -16.59 6.55 -4.53
CA GLN A 146 -15.18 6.59 -4.10
C GLN A 146 -14.20 6.31 -5.23
N GLN A 147 -14.58 5.48 -6.21
CA GLN A 147 -13.75 5.28 -7.39
C GLN A 147 -13.70 6.55 -8.25
N CYS A 148 -14.86 7.18 -8.50
CA CYS A 148 -14.92 8.44 -9.24
C CYS A 148 -14.10 9.55 -8.58
N GLU A 149 -14.15 9.68 -7.25
CA GLU A 149 -13.33 10.64 -6.50
C GLU A 149 -11.83 10.37 -6.67
N ARG A 150 -11.41 9.11 -6.51
CA ARG A 150 -10.00 8.72 -6.69
C ARG A 150 -9.50 8.96 -8.11
N ASP A 151 -10.32 8.69 -9.12
CA ASP A 151 -9.97 8.94 -10.52
C ASP A 151 -9.84 10.45 -10.79
N TYR A 152 -10.75 11.26 -10.24
CA TYR A 152 -10.69 12.72 -10.35
C TYR A 152 -9.44 13.30 -9.66
N ASP A 153 -9.13 12.84 -8.45
CA ASP A 153 -7.94 13.25 -7.70
C ASP A 153 -6.65 12.87 -8.44
N ALA A 154 -6.62 11.68 -9.05
CA ALA A 154 -5.49 11.24 -9.87
C ALA A 154 -5.28 12.14 -11.10
N LEU A 155 -6.35 12.52 -11.80
CA LEU A 155 -6.28 13.43 -12.95
C LEU A 155 -5.83 14.84 -12.54
N THR A 156 -6.35 15.36 -11.44
CA THR A 156 -6.06 16.73 -10.97
C THR A 156 -4.64 16.84 -10.40
N SER A 157 -4.20 15.83 -9.65
CA SER A 157 -2.82 15.77 -9.14
C SER A 157 -1.80 15.56 -10.26
N ALA A 158 -2.12 14.77 -11.28
CA ALA A 158 -1.28 14.61 -12.47
C ALA A 158 -1.13 15.91 -13.26
N GLN A 159 -2.23 16.66 -13.47
CA GLN A 159 -2.17 17.99 -14.10
C GLN A 159 -1.31 18.96 -13.30
N SER A 160 -1.49 18.99 -11.98
CA SER A 160 -0.71 19.85 -11.09
C SER A 160 0.78 19.54 -11.17
N ARG A 161 1.15 18.25 -11.20
CA ARG A 161 2.54 17.78 -11.32
C ARG A 161 3.13 18.12 -12.69
N ALA A 162 2.35 17.99 -13.77
CA ALA A 162 2.77 18.38 -15.12
C ALA A 162 2.98 19.90 -15.26
N ALA A 163 2.11 20.71 -14.66
CA ALA A 163 2.24 22.17 -14.66
C ALA A 163 3.52 22.62 -13.94
N ILE A 164 3.82 22.06 -12.76
CA ILE A 164 5.05 22.33 -12.01
C ILE A 164 6.29 21.94 -12.83
N SER A 165 6.29 20.77 -13.48
CA SER A 165 7.39 20.36 -14.35
C SER A 165 7.62 21.34 -15.50
N SER A 166 6.56 21.90 -16.09
CA SER A 166 6.67 22.88 -17.17
C SER A 166 7.18 24.27 -16.72
N ALA A 167 6.95 24.62 -15.46
CA ALA A 167 7.42 25.87 -14.85
C ALA A 167 8.90 25.80 -14.45
N VAL A 168 9.38 24.61 -14.03
CA VAL A 168 10.81 24.39 -13.70
C VAL A 168 11.69 24.31 -14.95
N SER A 169 11.15 23.92 -16.11
CA SER A 169 11.89 23.87 -17.37
C SER A 169 11.97 25.21 -18.12
N ARG A 170 11.38 26.29 -17.60
CA ARG A 170 11.46 27.65 -18.15
C ARG A 170 12.33 28.54 -17.29
#